data_AF-A0A954RYR8-F1
#
_entry.id   AF-A0A954RYR8-F1
#
_cell.length_a   1.000
_cell.length_b   1.000
_cell.length_c   1.000
_cell.angle_alpha   90.00
_cell.angle_beta   90.00
_cell.angle_gamma   90.00
#
_symmetry.space_group_name_H-M   'P 1'
#
loop_
_entity.id
_entity.type
_entity.pdbx_description
1 polymer ?
#
loop_
_entity_poly.entity_id
_entity_poly.type
_entity_poly.pdbx_seq_one_letter_code
_entity_poly.pdbx_strand_id
1 'polypeptide(L)'
;MMLRFRFANRAMLIALACLGLHAARAPVAQADVWATLARRAAKVGDDLPMRQADEVIDQLRRSRGLQDTMNSRFARLGRAGDDLDEAARLAARRAAVRSALETATVGVDSRVLRSLDELDDIARETALVVAEGGQHTARVVPDLALRAGLLERGGIETMAGVGMFGEDAARAALRLDTAVQAGKLTAKGAARGVTVADFGRLLSRQGEAGWKFWSTYVTPHWGKWLTGGALAALLIAPEEFMDTTGKITEGGIKRLTELVGTTAAAAIRGVAEGGGAAATQIGQALRDSYLSGWRGLAALIGTVAFFAMVLPRPRRTLFGWFRRAAVGAAVEKKDAA
;
A
#
# COMPACT_ATOMS: atom_id res chain seq x y z
N MET A 1 43.42 -51.16 -26.89
CA MET A 1 42.52 -50.07 -27.31
C MET A 1 41.44 -49.81 -26.23
N MET A 2 41.83 -49.53 -24.98
CA MET A 2 40.88 -49.42 -23.82
C MET A 2 41.29 -48.37 -22.77
N LEU A 3 42.22 -47.46 -23.07
CA LEU A 3 42.76 -46.48 -22.10
C LEU A 3 42.38 -45.02 -22.36
N ARG A 4 41.63 -44.71 -23.43
CA ARG A 4 41.26 -43.33 -23.79
C ARG A 4 39.90 -42.85 -23.28
N PHE A 5 39.07 -43.71 -22.70
CA PHE A 5 37.72 -43.33 -22.24
C PHE A 5 37.61 -42.82 -20.80
N ARG A 6 38.68 -42.92 -19.97
CA ARG A 6 38.61 -42.52 -18.55
C ARG A 6 38.95 -41.06 -18.27
N PHE A 7 39.51 -40.33 -19.24
CA PHE A 7 39.89 -38.91 -19.05
C PHE A 7 38.76 -37.92 -19.35
N ALA A 8 37.87 -38.23 -20.30
CA ALA A 8 36.76 -37.34 -20.66
C ALA A 8 35.75 -37.15 -19.51
N ASN A 9 35.47 -38.22 -18.74
CA ASN A 9 34.51 -38.15 -17.63
C ASN A 9 35.01 -37.33 -16.42
N ARG A 10 36.33 -37.23 -16.21
CA ARG A 10 36.88 -36.43 -15.10
C ARG A 10 36.86 -34.93 -15.39
N ALA A 11 37.13 -34.53 -16.64
CA ALA A 11 37.02 -33.13 -17.04
C ALA A 11 35.56 -32.63 -17.00
N MET A 12 34.60 -33.47 -17.41
CA MET A 12 33.17 -33.14 -17.37
C MET A 12 32.63 -33.05 -15.93
N LEU A 13 33.07 -33.92 -15.01
CA LEU A 13 32.71 -33.84 -13.59
C LEU A 13 33.31 -32.60 -12.89
N ILE A 14 34.53 -32.20 -13.25
CA ILE A 14 35.14 -30.96 -12.72
C ILE A 14 34.43 -29.73 -13.27
N ALA A 15 34.06 -29.72 -14.56
CA ALA A 15 33.27 -28.62 -15.15
C ALA A 15 31.87 -28.51 -14.53
N LEU A 16 31.18 -29.64 -14.27
CA LEU A 16 29.89 -29.64 -13.56
C LEU A 16 30.03 -29.20 -12.09
N ALA A 17 31.11 -29.60 -11.41
CA ALA A 17 31.39 -29.16 -10.05
C ALA A 17 31.73 -27.66 -9.98
N CYS A 18 32.45 -27.12 -10.98
CA CYS A 18 32.75 -25.69 -11.08
C CYS A 18 31.52 -24.84 -11.45
N LEU A 19 30.62 -25.35 -12.31
CA LEU A 19 29.32 -24.71 -12.59
C LEU A 19 28.38 -24.75 -11.36
N GLY A 20 28.38 -25.86 -10.61
CA GLY A 20 27.64 -25.97 -9.35
C GLY A 20 28.16 -25.06 -8.24
N LEU A 21 29.48 -24.82 -8.17
CA LEU A 21 30.10 -23.95 -7.17
C LEU A 21 29.89 -22.45 -7.43
N HIS A 22 29.67 -22.04 -8.69
CA HIS A 22 29.33 -20.64 -9.01
C HIS A 22 27.86 -20.31 -8.70
N ALA A 23 26.96 -21.31 -8.77
CA ALA A 23 25.55 -21.12 -8.42
C ALA A 23 25.29 -21.08 -6.90
N ALA A 24 26.25 -21.50 -6.08
CA ALA A 24 26.10 -21.62 -4.63
C ALA A 24 26.76 -20.50 -3.81
N ARG A 25 27.36 -19.48 -4.46
CA ARG A 25 27.97 -18.34 -3.76
C ARG A 25 26.90 -17.30 -3.39
N ALA A 26 26.12 -17.69 -2.38
CA ALA A 26 25.38 -16.92 -1.39
C ALA A 26 24.72 -15.58 -1.81
N PRO A 27 23.39 -15.54 -1.97
CA PRO A 27 22.59 -14.30 -1.99
C PRO A 27 22.52 -13.57 -0.63
N VAL A 28 23.09 -14.14 0.45
CA VAL A 28 22.95 -13.67 1.84
C VAL A 28 23.54 -12.27 2.08
N ALA A 29 24.52 -11.83 1.28
CA ALA A 29 25.09 -10.49 1.42
C ALA A 29 24.18 -9.37 0.88
N GLN A 30 23.21 -9.69 0.01
CA GLN A 30 22.40 -8.65 -0.62
C GLN A 30 21.28 -8.15 0.29
N ALA A 31 20.53 -9.01 1.00
CA ALA A 31 19.44 -8.58 1.91
C ALA A 31 19.85 -7.45 2.86
N ASP A 32 21.03 -7.61 3.47
CA ASP A 32 21.55 -6.65 4.45
C ASP A 32 21.82 -5.28 3.82
N VAL A 33 22.23 -5.23 2.55
CA VAL A 33 22.43 -3.97 1.80
C VAL A 33 21.11 -3.23 1.67
N TRP A 34 20.03 -3.92 1.31
CA TRP A 34 18.72 -3.30 1.10
C TRP A 34 18.06 -2.83 2.39
N ALA A 35 18.12 -3.65 3.44
CA ALA A 35 17.58 -3.29 4.74
C ALA A 35 18.35 -2.09 5.32
N THR A 36 19.68 -2.09 5.20
CA THR A 36 20.53 -0.96 5.63
C THR A 36 20.21 0.28 4.83
N LEU A 37 20.07 0.16 3.51
CA LEU A 37 19.69 1.27 2.63
C LEU A 37 18.36 1.91 3.05
N ALA A 38 17.32 1.09 3.23
CA ALA A 38 16.00 1.55 3.63
C ALA A 38 16.03 2.24 5.02
N ARG A 39 16.67 1.61 6.01
CA ARG A 39 16.81 2.18 7.37
C ARG A 39 17.54 3.51 7.37
N ARG A 40 18.68 3.58 6.69
CA ARG A 40 19.52 4.79 6.62
C ARG A 40 18.81 5.92 5.90
N ALA A 41 18.19 5.64 4.75
CA ALA A 41 17.44 6.65 4.01
C ALA A 41 16.21 7.15 4.80
N ALA A 42 15.56 6.26 5.56
CA ALA A 42 14.51 6.63 6.49
C ALA A 42 15.03 7.26 7.80
N LYS A 43 16.35 7.32 8.04
CA LYS A 43 16.95 7.80 9.29
C LYS A 43 16.40 7.06 10.52
N VAL A 44 16.35 5.74 10.46
CA VAL A 44 15.98 4.83 11.56
C VAL A 44 17.21 4.06 12.03
N GLY A 45 17.20 3.60 13.30
CA GLY A 45 18.31 2.84 13.88
C GLY A 45 18.61 1.52 13.13
N ASP A 46 19.87 1.10 13.16
CA ASP A 46 20.38 -0.05 12.40
C ASP A 46 19.83 -1.39 12.88
N ASP A 47 19.47 -1.49 14.16
CA ASP A 47 18.96 -2.71 14.81
C ASP A 47 17.51 -3.03 14.46
N LEU A 48 16.85 -2.21 13.64
CA LEU A 48 15.46 -2.45 13.26
C LEU A 48 15.35 -3.72 12.40
N PRO A 49 14.66 -4.77 12.86
CA PRO A 49 14.44 -5.97 12.06
C PRO A 49 13.54 -5.63 10.88
N MET A 50 14.01 -5.89 9.67
CA MET A 50 13.18 -5.79 8.46
C MET A 50 12.78 -7.18 8.03
N ARG A 51 11.49 -7.50 8.18
CA ARG A 51 10.95 -8.80 7.76
C ARG A 51 11.10 -8.96 6.24
N GLN A 52 11.48 -10.17 5.82
CA GLN A 52 11.32 -10.66 4.45
C GLN A 52 12.14 -9.91 3.39
N ALA A 53 13.25 -9.25 3.74
CA ALA A 53 14.05 -8.50 2.78
C ALA A 53 14.40 -9.33 1.53
N ASP A 54 14.95 -10.55 1.71
CA ASP A 54 15.35 -11.45 0.62
C ASP A 54 14.19 -11.84 -0.31
N GLU A 55 13.11 -12.39 0.25
CA GLU A 55 11.97 -12.86 -0.54
C GLU A 55 11.28 -11.72 -1.27
N VAL A 56 11.18 -10.56 -0.62
CA VAL A 56 10.57 -9.36 -1.18
C VAL A 56 11.40 -8.82 -2.34
N ILE A 57 12.74 -8.82 -2.26
CA ILE A 57 13.59 -8.37 -3.38
C ILE A 57 13.35 -9.24 -4.61
N ASP A 58 13.27 -10.55 -4.42
CA ASP A 58 12.97 -11.48 -5.50
C ASP A 58 11.59 -11.25 -6.11
N GLN A 59 10.60 -10.92 -5.29
CA GLN A 59 9.25 -10.57 -5.76
C GLN A 59 9.23 -9.23 -6.51
N LEU A 60 9.94 -8.21 -6.00
CA LEU A 60 10.09 -6.91 -6.66
C LEU A 60 10.76 -7.08 -8.03
N ARG A 61 11.85 -7.85 -8.10
CA ARG A 61 12.53 -8.19 -9.36
C ARG A 61 11.61 -8.86 -10.36
N ARG A 62 10.68 -9.71 -9.93
CA ARG A 62 9.74 -10.42 -10.82
C ARG A 62 8.48 -9.61 -11.12
N SER A 63 8.28 -8.47 -10.46
CA SER A 63 7.08 -7.67 -10.63
C SER A 63 7.13 -6.86 -11.92
N ARG A 64 6.28 -7.22 -12.89
CA ARG A 64 6.15 -6.49 -14.17
C ARG A 64 5.70 -5.05 -13.95
N GLY A 65 4.71 -4.81 -13.09
CA GLY A 65 4.21 -3.44 -12.84
C GLY A 65 5.28 -2.51 -12.26
N LEU A 66 6.15 -3.04 -11.39
CA LEU A 66 7.30 -2.30 -10.88
C LEU A 66 8.31 -2.02 -11.99
N GLN A 67 8.67 -3.03 -12.78
CA GLN A 67 9.60 -2.86 -13.91
C GLN A 67 9.10 -1.84 -14.92
N ASP A 68 7.82 -1.87 -15.30
CA ASP A 68 7.23 -0.91 -16.25
C ASP A 68 7.26 0.52 -15.70
N THR A 69 6.93 0.67 -14.41
CA THR A 69 6.98 1.97 -13.71
C THR A 69 8.41 2.49 -13.61
N MET A 70 9.37 1.63 -13.26
CA MET A 70 10.79 2.00 -13.22
C MET A 70 11.32 2.34 -14.60
N ASN A 71 11.03 1.54 -15.63
CA ASN A 71 11.45 1.80 -17.00
C ASN A 71 10.92 3.15 -17.51
N SER A 72 9.64 3.46 -17.29
CA SER A 72 9.08 4.74 -17.70
C SER A 72 9.68 5.93 -16.93
N ARG A 73 10.01 5.73 -15.64
CA ARG A 73 10.66 6.73 -14.80
C ARG A 73 12.12 6.97 -15.19
N PHE A 74 12.91 5.91 -15.34
CA PHE A 74 14.34 5.99 -15.65
C PHE A 74 14.60 6.36 -17.11
N ALA A 75 13.69 6.06 -18.03
CA ALA A 75 13.72 6.60 -19.38
C ALA A 75 13.71 8.15 -19.38
N ARG A 76 13.09 8.79 -18.36
CA ARG A 76 13.11 10.25 -18.21
C ARG A 76 14.43 10.76 -17.64
N LEU A 77 15.06 10.00 -16.74
CA LEU A 77 16.36 10.35 -16.14
C LEU A 77 17.52 10.18 -17.13
N GLY A 78 17.42 9.18 -18.01
CA GLY A 78 18.42 8.84 -19.01
C GLY A 78 18.20 9.48 -20.38
N ARG A 79 17.42 10.56 -20.52
CA ARG A 79 17.36 11.34 -21.77
C ARG A 79 18.69 12.05 -22.02
N ALA A 80 19.69 11.26 -22.38
CA ALA A 80 20.81 11.70 -23.16
C ALA A 80 20.35 11.70 -24.62
N GLY A 81 20.76 12.69 -25.43
CA GLY A 81 20.17 12.99 -26.74
C GLY A 81 19.99 11.76 -27.64
N ASP A 82 18.99 11.82 -28.54
CA ASP A 82 18.63 10.73 -29.46
C ASP A 82 19.82 10.20 -30.29
N ASP A 83 20.89 10.98 -30.40
CA ASP A 83 22.11 10.69 -31.18
C ASP A 83 23.15 9.80 -30.49
N LEU A 84 22.90 9.32 -29.26
CA LEU A 84 23.87 8.46 -28.55
C LEU A 84 23.63 6.96 -28.80
N ASP A 85 24.73 6.22 -28.97
CA ASP A 85 24.72 4.76 -28.98
C ASP A 85 24.20 4.18 -27.67
N GLU A 86 23.60 2.99 -27.73
CA GLU A 86 22.96 2.32 -26.59
C GLU A 86 23.90 2.14 -25.39
N ALA A 87 25.18 1.85 -25.63
CA ALA A 87 26.19 1.72 -24.58
C ALA A 87 26.42 3.03 -23.82
N ALA A 88 26.40 4.17 -24.51
CA ALA A 88 26.55 5.49 -23.89
C ALA A 88 25.31 5.86 -23.07
N ARG A 89 24.10 5.52 -23.57
CA ARG A 89 22.85 5.70 -22.82
C ARG A 89 22.82 4.90 -21.52
N LEU A 90 23.25 3.64 -21.56
CA LEU A 90 23.34 2.78 -20.37
C LEU A 90 24.37 3.31 -19.36
N ALA A 91 25.53 3.76 -19.83
CA ALA A 91 26.55 4.37 -18.95
C ALA A 91 26.03 5.66 -18.28
N ALA A 92 25.36 6.53 -19.03
CA ALA A 92 24.74 7.74 -18.50
C ALA A 92 23.64 7.43 -17.47
N ARG A 93 22.78 6.44 -17.76
CA ARG A 93 21.74 5.95 -16.83
C ARG A 93 22.35 5.44 -15.53
N ARG A 94 23.41 4.62 -15.60
CA ARG A 94 24.13 4.11 -14.41
C ARG A 94 24.72 5.24 -13.57
N ALA A 95 25.36 6.22 -14.20
CA ALA A 95 25.93 7.37 -13.51
C ALA A 95 24.85 8.22 -12.83
N ALA A 96 23.71 8.45 -13.50
CA ALA A 96 22.57 9.18 -12.94
C ALA A 96 21.97 8.45 -11.72
N VAL A 97 21.74 7.13 -11.82
CA VAL A 97 21.22 6.33 -10.71
C VAL A 97 22.18 6.35 -9.52
N ARG A 98 23.49 6.25 -9.76
CA ARG A 98 24.50 6.34 -8.71
C ARG A 98 24.48 7.69 -8.00
N SER A 99 24.49 8.79 -8.75
CA SER A 99 24.45 10.14 -8.18
C SER A 99 23.16 10.39 -7.37
N ALA A 100 22.04 9.89 -7.87
CA ALA A 100 20.77 9.95 -7.15
C ALA A 100 20.79 9.09 -5.87
N LEU A 101 21.41 7.90 -5.89
CA LEU A 101 21.62 7.08 -4.71
C LEU A 101 22.47 7.81 -3.67
N GLU A 102 23.62 8.35 -4.05
CA GLU A 102 24.51 9.12 -3.16
C GLU A 102 23.76 10.28 -2.49
N THR A 103 22.87 10.96 -3.24
CA THR A 103 21.99 12.02 -2.71
C THR A 103 20.88 11.47 -1.81
N ALA A 104 20.30 10.32 -2.16
CA ALA A 104 19.27 9.66 -1.38
C ALA A 104 19.81 9.10 -0.06
N THR A 105 21.11 8.83 0.00
CA THR A 105 21.78 8.10 1.07
C THR A 105 22.89 8.91 1.73
N VAL A 106 22.76 10.24 1.80
CA VAL A 106 23.74 11.09 2.49
C VAL A 106 24.01 10.55 3.90
N GLY A 107 25.28 10.17 4.15
CA GLY A 107 25.72 9.56 5.41
C GLY A 107 25.73 8.02 5.44
N VAL A 108 25.49 7.35 4.30
CA VAL A 108 25.67 5.90 4.17
C VAL A 108 27.13 5.54 3.93
N ASP A 109 27.58 4.45 4.56
CA ASP A 109 28.95 3.97 4.48
C ASP A 109 29.39 3.71 3.03
N SER A 110 30.64 4.07 2.71
CA SER A 110 31.28 3.80 1.41
C SER A 110 31.29 2.31 1.04
N ARG A 111 31.14 1.42 2.02
CA ARG A 111 30.98 -0.02 1.82
C ARG A 111 29.65 -0.38 1.17
N VAL A 112 28.56 0.25 1.60
CA VAL A 112 27.22 0.03 1.04
C VAL A 112 27.18 0.54 -0.39
N LEU A 113 27.74 1.73 -0.66
CA LEU A 113 27.84 2.26 -2.02
C LEU A 113 28.63 1.33 -2.96
N ARG A 114 29.75 0.77 -2.51
CA ARG A 114 30.50 -0.25 -3.28
C ARG A 114 29.67 -1.52 -3.53
N SER A 115 28.91 -1.97 -2.54
CA SER A 115 28.03 -3.14 -2.70
C SER A 115 26.90 -2.86 -3.71
N LEU A 116 26.41 -1.62 -3.77
CA LEU A 116 25.42 -1.18 -4.77
C LEU A 116 26.02 -1.10 -6.20
N ASP A 117 27.31 -0.79 -6.34
CA ASP A 117 28.01 -0.81 -7.62
C ASP A 117 28.19 -2.22 -8.19
N GLU A 118 28.19 -3.25 -7.34
CA GLU A 118 28.26 -4.66 -7.73
C GLU A 118 26.90 -5.23 -8.16
N LEU A 119 25.80 -4.51 -7.89
CA LEU A 119 24.46 -4.91 -8.33
C LEU A 119 24.27 -4.71 -9.83
N ASP A 120 23.44 -5.57 -10.43
CA ASP A 120 22.92 -5.35 -11.78
C ASP A 120 22.06 -4.08 -11.86
N ASP A 121 21.75 -3.65 -13.09
CA ASP A 121 21.08 -2.37 -13.34
C ASP A 121 19.68 -2.30 -12.70
N ILE A 122 18.91 -3.40 -12.77
CA ILE A 122 17.55 -3.47 -12.22
C ILE A 122 17.59 -3.39 -10.69
N ALA A 123 18.52 -4.11 -10.07
CA ALA A 123 18.73 -4.07 -8.64
C ALA A 123 19.21 -2.68 -8.19
N ARG A 124 20.10 -2.02 -8.93
CA ARG A 124 20.54 -0.66 -8.57
C ARG A 124 19.41 0.36 -8.66
N GLU A 125 18.58 0.26 -9.69
CA GLU A 125 17.39 1.11 -9.85
C GLU A 125 16.36 0.88 -8.76
N THR A 126 16.11 -0.38 -8.43
CA THR A 126 15.22 -0.74 -7.33
C THR A 126 15.77 -0.22 -6.00
N ALA A 127 17.10 -0.23 -5.81
CA ALA A 127 17.77 0.32 -4.63
C ALA A 127 17.52 1.82 -4.50
N LEU A 128 17.62 2.56 -5.62
CA LEU A 128 17.29 3.97 -5.64
C LEU A 128 15.85 4.22 -5.23
N VAL A 129 14.89 3.47 -5.79
CA VAL A 129 13.47 3.60 -5.44
C VAL A 129 13.26 3.33 -3.94
N VAL A 130 13.88 2.29 -3.38
CA VAL A 130 13.77 1.98 -1.94
C VAL A 130 14.37 3.10 -1.09
N ALA A 131 15.52 3.66 -1.47
CA ALA A 131 16.17 4.75 -0.76
C ALA A 131 15.29 6.02 -0.78
N GLU A 132 14.75 6.40 -1.93
CA GLU A 132 13.81 7.52 -2.04
C GLU A 132 12.55 7.28 -1.21
N GLY A 133 12.03 6.05 -1.19
CA GLY A 133 10.92 5.66 -0.33
C GLY A 133 11.19 5.90 1.15
N GLY A 134 12.39 5.51 1.61
CA GLY A 134 12.89 5.83 2.93
C GLY A 134 12.91 7.34 3.18
N GLN A 135 13.47 8.12 2.26
CA GLN A 135 13.53 9.58 2.38
C GLN A 135 12.14 10.24 2.45
N HIS A 136 11.23 9.87 1.54
CA HIS A 136 9.86 10.39 1.53
C HIS A 136 9.13 10.05 2.83
N THR A 137 9.33 8.85 3.35
CA THR A 137 8.81 8.46 4.67
C THR A 137 9.42 9.33 5.77
N ALA A 138 10.72 9.59 5.73
CA ALA A 138 11.40 10.43 6.71
C ALA A 138 10.87 11.87 6.73
N ARG A 139 10.52 12.43 5.57
CA ARG A 139 9.95 13.78 5.44
C ARG A 139 8.51 13.84 5.93
N VAL A 140 7.70 12.83 5.59
CA VAL A 140 6.27 12.79 5.90
C VAL A 140 5.97 12.38 7.33
N VAL A 141 6.82 11.55 7.94
CA VAL A 141 6.64 10.98 9.28
C VAL A 141 7.75 11.50 10.20
N PRO A 142 7.56 12.66 10.87
CA PRO A 142 8.58 13.23 11.75
C PRO A 142 8.90 12.33 12.94
N ASP A 143 7.88 11.64 13.47
CA ASP A 143 8.03 10.74 14.61
C ASP A 143 8.85 9.49 14.24
N LEU A 144 9.91 9.26 14.99
CA LEU A 144 10.86 8.16 14.73
C LEU A 144 10.22 6.79 14.98
N ALA A 145 9.36 6.66 15.99
CA ALA A 145 8.76 5.37 16.34
C ALA A 145 7.71 4.94 15.30
N LEU A 146 6.88 5.87 14.82
CA LEU A 146 5.94 5.63 13.73
C LEU A 146 6.67 5.26 12.44
N ARG A 147 7.78 5.93 12.15
CA ARG A 147 8.62 5.62 10.99
C ARG A 147 9.22 4.22 11.09
N ALA A 148 9.84 3.90 12.22
CA ALA A 148 10.40 2.58 12.49
C ALA A 148 9.34 1.49 12.37
N GLY A 149 8.17 1.70 12.97
CA GLY A 149 7.05 0.77 12.87
C GLY A 149 6.53 0.57 11.44
N LEU A 150 6.52 1.64 10.62
CA LEU A 150 6.13 1.55 9.21
C LEU A 150 7.13 0.71 8.41
N LEU A 151 8.43 0.90 8.64
CA LEU A 151 9.47 0.10 8.00
C LEU A 151 9.42 -1.37 8.45
N GLU A 152 9.23 -1.63 9.74
CA GLU A 152 9.16 -2.98 10.31
C GLU A 152 7.94 -3.76 9.77
N ARG A 153 6.76 -3.13 9.72
CA ARG A 153 5.51 -3.78 9.30
C ARG A 153 5.27 -3.73 7.80
N GLY A 154 5.73 -2.68 7.12
CA GLY A 154 5.59 -2.51 5.67
C GLY A 154 6.70 -3.19 4.87
N GLY A 155 7.91 -3.24 5.43
CA GLY A 155 9.08 -3.82 4.76
C GLY A 155 9.52 -3.02 3.52
N ILE A 156 10.39 -3.66 2.73
CA ILE A 156 11.01 -3.06 1.54
C ILE A 156 9.96 -2.79 0.46
N GLU A 157 8.94 -3.64 0.33
CA GLU A 157 7.84 -3.50 -0.62
C GLU A 157 7.10 -2.16 -0.45
N THR A 158 6.76 -1.81 0.79
CA THR A 158 6.15 -0.52 1.08
C THR A 158 7.11 0.63 0.77
N MET A 159 8.41 0.50 1.10
CA MET A 159 9.39 1.54 0.76
C MET A 159 9.54 1.71 -0.75
N ALA A 160 9.56 0.62 -1.52
CA ALA A 160 9.60 0.69 -2.98
C ALA A 160 8.34 1.38 -3.53
N GLY A 161 7.14 1.01 -3.03
CA GLY A 161 5.89 1.68 -3.38
C GLY A 161 5.91 3.18 -3.08
N VAL A 162 6.38 3.56 -1.89
CA VAL A 162 6.52 4.96 -1.48
C VAL A 162 7.56 5.69 -2.34
N GLY A 163 8.67 5.05 -2.71
CA GLY A 163 9.68 5.63 -3.58
C GLY A 163 9.18 5.94 -4.98
N MET A 164 8.31 5.07 -5.52
CA MET A 164 7.71 5.29 -6.85
C MET A 164 6.71 6.44 -6.87
N PHE A 165 5.88 6.56 -5.84
CA PHE A 165 4.71 7.46 -5.84
C PHE A 165 4.85 8.64 -4.86
N GLY A 166 5.99 8.77 -4.20
CA GLY A 166 6.37 9.89 -3.38
C GLY A 166 5.62 10.01 -2.06
N GLU A 167 5.52 11.26 -1.58
CA GLU A 167 5.03 11.59 -0.24
C GLU A 167 3.55 11.30 -0.03
N ASP A 168 2.73 11.30 -1.08
CA ASP A 168 1.32 10.90 -0.98
C ASP A 168 1.18 9.42 -0.63
N ALA A 169 2.03 8.56 -1.21
CA ALA A 169 2.05 7.14 -0.88
C ALA A 169 2.59 6.91 0.55
N ALA A 170 3.56 7.70 1.02
CA ALA A 170 4.00 7.65 2.41
C ALA A 170 2.85 7.99 3.38
N ARG A 171 2.08 9.05 3.08
CA ARG A 171 0.89 9.43 3.87
C ARG A 171 -0.18 8.35 3.86
N ALA A 172 -0.42 7.74 2.69
CA ALA A 172 -1.35 6.62 2.57
C ALA A 172 -0.91 5.40 3.40
N ALA A 173 0.37 5.04 3.35
CA ALA A 173 0.94 3.94 4.13
C ALA A 173 0.79 4.19 5.65
N LEU A 174 1.12 5.40 6.13
CA LEU A 174 0.93 5.78 7.53
C LEU A 174 -0.54 5.72 7.96
N ARG A 175 -1.44 6.23 7.11
CA ARG A 175 -2.89 6.21 7.40
C ARG A 175 -3.40 4.77 7.49
N LEU A 176 -2.92 3.90 6.62
CA LEU A 176 -3.23 2.47 6.63
C LEU A 176 -2.68 1.81 7.90
N ASP A 177 -1.42 2.04 8.25
CA ASP A 177 -0.78 1.52 9.45
C ASP A 177 -1.58 1.86 10.71
N THR A 178 -1.98 3.13 10.84
CA THR A 178 -2.83 3.61 11.93
C THR A 178 -4.17 2.86 11.99
N ALA A 179 -4.77 2.57 10.84
CA ALA A 179 -6.01 1.79 10.77
C ALA A 179 -5.81 0.31 11.14
N VAL A 180 -4.70 -0.30 10.73
CA VAL A 180 -4.33 -1.68 11.10
C VAL A 180 -4.16 -1.77 12.60
N GLN A 181 -3.36 -0.88 13.21
CA GLN A 181 -3.13 -0.86 14.65
C GLN A 181 -4.41 -0.62 15.46
N ALA A 182 -5.32 0.21 14.94
CA ALA A 182 -6.62 0.44 15.56
C ALA A 182 -7.60 -0.74 15.43
N GLY A 183 -7.20 -1.86 14.80
CA GLY A 183 -8.06 -3.02 14.56
C GLY A 183 -9.21 -2.76 13.60
N LYS A 184 -9.11 -1.69 12.80
CA LYS A 184 -10.19 -1.26 11.88
C LYS A 184 -10.21 -2.03 10.57
N LEU A 185 -9.14 -2.75 10.25
CA LEU A 185 -9.01 -3.56 9.04
C LEU A 185 -9.24 -5.02 9.37
N THR A 186 -10.50 -5.35 9.60
CA THR A 186 -10.96 -6.73 9.70
C THR A 186 -11.83 -7.03 8.47
N ALA A 187 -11.29 -7.77 7.50
CA ALA A 187 -12.15 -8.33 6.47
C ALA A 187 -12.91 -9.50 7.10
N LYS A 188 -14.23 -9.36 7.21
CA LYS A 188 -15.10 -10.49 7.52
C LYS A 188 -14.86 -11.56 6.44
N GLY A 189 -14.34 -12.73 6.85
CA GLY A 189 -14.05 -13.83 5.93
C GLY A 189 -12.67 -13.81 5.27
N ALA A 190 -11.79 -12.85 5.59
CA ALA A 190 -10.40 -12.95 5.15
C ALA A 190 -9.65 -14.02 5.97
N ALA A 191 -8.91 -14.88 5.27
CA ALA A 191 -8.09 -15.93 5.88
C ALA A 191 -6.94 -15.37 6.76
N ARG A 192 -6.54 -14.11 6.54
CA ARG A 192 -5.49 -13.43 7.33
C ARG A 192 -5.76 -11.94 7.51
N GLY A 193 -5.15 -11.36 8.54
CA GLY A 193 -5.13 -9.91 8.75
C GLY A 193 -4.38 -9.18 7.65
N VAL A 194 -4.85 -7.97 7.33
CA VAL A 194 -4.21 -7.07 6.37
C VAL A 194 -3.17 -6.21 7.07
N THR A 195 -2.05 -6.01 6.40
CA THR A 195 -0.86 -5.33 6.90
C THR A 195 -0.45 -4.21 5.95
N VAL A 196 0.46 -3.34 6.38
CA VAL A 196 1.03 -2.30 5.51
C VAL A 196 1.80 -2.92 4.34
N ALA A 197 2.40 -4.11 4.53
CA ALA A 197 3.06 -4.83 3.45
C ALA A 197 2.11 -5.19 2.30
N ASP A 198 0.81 -5.42 2.58
CA ASP A 198 -0.18 -5.67 1.52
C ASP A 198 -0.37 -4.44 0.62
N PHE A 199 -0.25 -3.24 1.17
CA PHE A 199 -0.24 -2.02 0.37
C PHE A 199 1.04 -1.88 -0.44
N GLY A 200 2.19 -2.25 0.12
CA GLY A 200 3.44 -2.35 -0.64
C GLY A 200 3.33 -3.33 -1.82
N ARG A 201 2.69 -4.49 -1.62
CA ARG A 201 2.39 -5.47 -2.68
C ARG A 201 1.44 -4.93 -3.74
N LEU A 202 0.38 -4.23 -3.33
CA LEU A 202 -0.53 -3.58 -4.27
C LEU A 202 0.25 -2.65 -5.20
N LEU A 203 1.06 -1.76 -4.63
CA LEU A 203 1.82 -0.77 -5.41
C LEU A 203 2.92 -1.40 -6.26
N SER A 204 3.65 -2.37 -5.74
CA SER A 204 4.72 -3.03 -6.48
C SER A 204 4.18 -3.90 -7.61
N ARG A 205 3.10 -4.67 -7.39
CA ARG A 205 2.54 -5.58 -8.40
C ARG A 205 1.77 -4.84 -9.49
N GLN A 206 0.99 -3.85 -9.09
CA GLN A 206 0.03 -3.17 -9.97
C GLN A 206 0.58 -1.84 -10.49
N GLY A 207 1.72 -1.38 -9.99
CA GLY A 207 2.41 -0.18 -10.44
C GLY A 207 1.48 1.05 -10.46
N GLU A 208 1.57 1.80 -11.55
CA GLU A 208 0.78 3.01 -11.77
C GLU A 208 -0.75 2.77 -11.71
N ALA A 209 -1.23 1.62 -12.19
CA ALA A 209 -2.64 1.26 -12.13
C ALA A 209 -3.13 1.14 -10.67
N GLY A 210 -2.35 0.46 -9.81
CA GLY A 210 -2.66 0.33 -8.40
C GLY A 210 -2.67 1.68 -7.67
N TRP A 211 -1.68 2.53 -7.94
CA TRP A 211 -1.63 3.86 -7.35
C TRP A 211 -2.77 4.77 -7.82
N LYS A 212 -3.08 4.74 -9.12
CA LYS A 212 -4.20 5.48 -9.71
C LYS A 212 -5.52 5.04 -9.10
N PHE A 213 -5.74 3.74 -8.94
CA PHE A 213 -6.95 3.23 -8.27
C PHE A 213 -7.02 3.73 -6.83
N TRP A 214 -5.92 3.64 -6.08
CA TRP A 214 -5.85 4.07 -4.69
C TRP A 214 -6.16 5.57 -4.53
N SER A 215 -5.47 6.41 -5.30
CA SER A 215 -5.66 7.86 -5.28
C SER A 215 -7.05 8.30 -5.76
N THR A 216 -7.63 7.62 -6.76
CA THR A 216 -8.94 7.97 -7.32
C THR A 216 -10.09 7.51 -6.43
N TYR A 217 -10.07 6.26 -5.95
CA TYR A 217 -11.22 5.64 -5.29
C TYR A 217 -11.06 5.47 -3.79
N VAL A 218 -9.86 5.13 -3.31
CA VAL A 218 -9.63 4.79 -1.91
C VAL A 218 -9.41 6.03 -1.06
N THR A 219 -8.46 6.89 -1.43
CA THR A 219 -8.10 8.08 -0.65
C THR A 219 -9.29 9.02 -0.40
N PRO A 220 -10.12 9.38 -1.40
CA PRO A 220 -11.26 10.29 -1.20
C PRO A 220 -12.41 9.65 -0.42
N HIS A 221 -12.48 8.31 -0.41
CA HIS A 221 -13.58 7.56 0.21
C HIS A 221 -13.11 6.62 1.32
N TRP A 222 -11.99 6.97 1.98
CA TRP A 222 -11.32 6.13 2.97
C TRP A 222 -12.26 5.51 4.01
N GLY A 223 -13.17 6.33 4.57
CA GLY A 223 -14.12 5.85 5.57
C GLY A 223 -15.06 4.76 5.04
N LYS A 224 -15.49 4.85 3.78
CA LYS A 224 -16.38 3.86 3.15
C LYS A 224 -15.64 2.55 2.90
N TRP A 225 -14.41 2.64 2.38
CA TRP A 225 -13.54 1.49 2.15
C TRP A 225 -13.19 0.74 3.45
N LEU A 226 -12.96 1.48 4.52
CA LEU A 226 -12.60 0.93 5.82
C LEU A 226 -13.80 0.28 6.54
N THR A 227 -14.98 0.90 6.53
CA THR A 227 -16.11 0.48 7.39
C THR A 227 -16.70 -0.88 7.03
N GLY A 228 -16.68 -1.31 5.77
CA GLY A 228 -17.21 -2.62 5.35
C GLY A 228 -16.17 -3.67 4.99
N GLY A 229 -14.90 -3.47 5.36
CA GLY A 229 -13.82 -4.43 5.05
C GLY A 229 -13.45 -4.49 3.56
N ALA A 230 -14.02 -3.65 2.71
CA ALA A 230 -13.68 -3.55 1.29
C ALA A 230 -12.21 -3.21 1.06
N LEU A 231 -11.62 -2.35 1.91
CA LEU A 231 -10.19 -2.04 1.82
C LEU A 231 -9.33 -3.28 2.05
N ALA A 232 -9.71 -4.11 3.01
CA ALA A 232 -9.00 -5.33 3.30
C ALA A 232 -9.16 -6.36 2.17
N ALA A 233 -10.36 -6.47 1.58
CA ALA A 233 -10.58 -7.31 0.40
C ALA A 233 -9.76 -6.85 -0.81
N LEU A 234 -9.74 -5.54 -1.09
CA LEU A 234 -8.91 -4.93 -2.15
C LEU A 234 -7.43 -5.26 -1.99
N LEU A 235 -6.91 -5.15 -0.76
CA LEU A 235 -5.49 -5.40 -0.48
C LEU A 235 -5.12 -6.90 -0.56
N ILE A 236 -6.09 -7.79 -0.47
CA ILE A 236 -5.88 -9.24 -0.60
C ILE A 236 -5.99 -9.69 -2.07
N ALA A 237 -7.01 -9.22 -2.78
CA ALA A 237 -7.34 -9.63 -4.15
C ALA A 237 -7.61 -8.39 -5.03
N PRO A 238 -6.58 -7.60 -5.36
CA PRO A 238 -6.77 -6.33 -6.06
C PRO A 238 -7.36 -6.50 -7.47
N GLU A 239 -7.03 -7.60 -8.15
CA GLU A 239 -7.55 -7.96 -9.48
C GLU A 239 -9.08 -8.14 -9.53
N GLU A 240 -9.73 -8.44 -8.40
CA GLU A 240 -11.20 -8.49 -8.35
C GLU A 240 -11.81 -7.08 -8.44
N PHE A 241 -11.09 -6.06 -7.98
CA PHE A 241 -11.60 -4.70 -7.84
C PHE A 241 -11.18 -3.79 -8.98
N MET A 242 -10.02 -4.01 -9.58
CA MET A 242 -9.47 -3.09 -10.57
C MET A 242 -8.90 -3.77 -11.80
N ASP A 243 -9.02 -3.09 -12.94
CA ASP A 243 -8.40 -3.51 -14.19
C ASP A 243 -6.93 -3.09 -14.28
N THR A 244 -6.28 -3.47 -15.39
CA THR A 244 -4.88 -3.13 -15.68
C THR A 244 -4.64 -1.62 -15.88
N THR A 245 -5.69 -0.80 -15.95
CA THR A 245 -5.61 0.67 -16.10
C THR A 245 -5.91 1.41 -14.80
N GLY A 246 -6.19 0.69 -13.72
CA GLY A 246 -6.54 1.25 -12.41
C GLY A 246 -7.99 1.73 -12.32
N LYS A 247 -8.88 1.29 -13.21
CA LYS A 247 -10.32 1.56 -13.11
C LYS A 247 -11.01 0.44 -12.36
N ILE A 248 -12.11 0.77 -11.69
CA ILE A 248 -12.91 -0.23 -10.99
C ILE A 248 -13.62 -1.16 -11.99
N THR A 249 -13.58 -2.46 -11.74
CA THR A 249 -14.26 -3.47 -12.57
C THR A 249 -15.72 -3.62 -12.17
N GLU A 250 -16.56 -4.16 -13.05
CA GLU A 250 -17.95 -4.49 -12.70
C GLU A 250 -18.02 -5.53 -11.56
N GLY A 251 -17.13 -6.52 -11.59
CA GLY A 251 -16.94 -7.49 -10.51
C GLY A 251 -16.60 -6.81 -9.19
N GLY A 252 -15.71 -5.81 -9.22
CA GLY A 252 -15.34 -4.98 -8.07
C GLY A 252 -16.53 -4.22 -7.49
N ILE A 253 -17.38 -3.64 -8.35
CA ILE A 253 -18.60 -2.95 -7.88
C ILE A 253 -19.59 -3.92 -7.27
N LYS A 254 -19.76 -5.11 -7.86
CA LYS A 254 -20.60 -6.16 -7.28
C LYS A 254 -20.06 -6.57 -5.89
N ARG A 255 -18.76 -6.79 -5.78
CA ARG A 255 -18.09 -7.14 -4.52
C ARG A 255 -18.19 -6.04 -3.47
N LEU A 256 -18.04 -4.78 -3.87
CA LEU A 256 -18.32 -3.64 -3.00
C LEU A 256 -19.77 -3.62 -2.54
N THR A 257 -20.72 -3.90 -3.42
CA THR A 257 -22.14 -3.95 -3.05
C THR A 257 -22.39 -5.02 -1.98
N GLU A 258 -21.74 -6.18 -2.10
CA GLU A 258 -21.79 -7.26 -1.11
C GLU A 258 -21.14 -6.85 0.23
N LEU A 259 -20.02 -6.12 0.21
CA LEU A 259 -19.23 -5.81 1.41
C LEU A 259 -19.69 -4.54 2.15
N VAL A 260 -20.01 -3.47 1.41
CA VAL A 260 -20.30 -2.13 1.95
C VAL A 260 -21.74 -1.67 1.72
N GLY A 261 -22.55 -2.48 1.02
CA GLY A 261 -23.93 -2.16 0.66
C GLY A 261 -24.07 -1.26 -0.57
N THR A 262 -25.30 -1.16 -1.07
CA THR A 262 -25.63 -0.47 -2.33
C THR A 262 -25.29 1.02 -2.31
N THR A 263 -25.51 1.72 -1.20
CA THR A 263 -25.27 3.18 -1.11
C THR A 263 -23.80 3.55 -1.24
N ALA A 264 -22.91 2.79 -0.59
CA ALA A 264 -21.47 3.04 -0.66
C ALA A 264 -20.90 2.62 -2.02
N ALA A 265 -21.37 1.49 -2.57
CA ALA A 265 -20.99 1.04 -3.90
C ALA A 265 -21.42 2.03 -5.00
N ALA A 266 -22.64 2.58 -4.91
CA ALA A 266 -23.15 3.55 -5.88
C ALA A 266 -22.36 4.87 -5.86
N ALA A 267 -21.92 5.32 -4.69
CA ALA A 267 -21.04 6.50 -4.60
C ALA A 267 -19.68 6.27 -5.28
N ILE A 268 -19.11 5.07 -5.15
CA ILE A 268 -17.84 4.71 -5.80
C ILE A 268 -18.04 4.56 -7.31
N ARG A 269 -19.16 3.96 -7.74
CA ARG A 269 -19.55 3.86 -9.16
C ARG A 269 -19.68 5.25 -9.81
N GLY A 270 -20.30 6.21 -9.12
CA GLY A 270 -20.45 7.58 -9.64
C GLY A 270 -19.11 8.26 -9.96
N VAL A 271 -18.06 8.00 -9.18
CA VAL A 271 -16.69 8.48 -9.50
C VAL A 271 -16.12 7.78 -10.73
N ALA A 272 -16.35 6.47 -10.86
CA ALA A 272 -15.84 5.68 -11.98
C ALA A 272 -16.46 6.08 -13.33
N GLU A 273 -17.73 6.46 -13.33
CA GLU A 273 -18.45 6.93 -14.51
C GLU A 273 -18.13 8.39 -14.87
N GLY A 274 -17.23 9.06 -14.12
CA GLY A 274 -16.93 10.49 -14.30
C GLY A 274 -18.10 11.40 -13.91
N GLY A 275 -19.13 10.83 -13.30
CA GLY A 275 -20.39 11.47 -12.99
C GLY A 275 -20.36 12.16 -11.63
N GLY A 276 -19.90 13.41 -11.59
CA GLY A 276 -20.26 14.33 -10.49
C GLY A 276 -21.78 14.40 -10.25
N ALA A 277 -22.58 14.04 -11.28
CA ALA A 277 -24.04 14.02 -11.27
C ALA A 277 -24.70 12.78 -10.61
N ALA A 278 -24.01 11.64 -10.52
CA ALA A 278 -24.60 10.43 -9.90
C ALA A 278 -24.65 10.55 -8.37
N ALA A 279 -23.68 11.25 -7.77
CA ALA A 279 -23.70 11.61 -6.36
C ALA A 279 -24.85 12.57 -6.02
N THR A 280 -25.17 13.50 -6.93
CA THR A 280 -26.33 14.39 -6.76
C THR A 280 -27.65 13.65 -6.96
N GLN A 281 -27.75 12.67 -7.86
CA GLN A 281 -28.97 11.87 -8.02
C GLN A 281 -29.23 10.92 -6.85
N ILE A 282 -28.19 10.34 -6.23
CA ILE A 282 -28.36 9.53 -5.00
C ILE A 282 -28.67 10.43 -3.80
N GLY A 283 -28.04 11.60 -3.71
CA GLY A 283 -28.34 12.62 -2.71
C GLY A 283 -29.76 13.19 -2.85
N GLN A 284 -30.21 13.41 -4.09
CA GLN A 284 -31.57 13.83 -4.41
C GLN A 284 -32.56 12.70 -4.20
N ALA A 285 -32.28 11.45 -4.58
CA ALA A 285 -33.17 10.32 -4.29
C ALA A 285 -33.30 10.04 -2.78
N LEU A 286 -32.24 10.24 -1.99
CA LEU A 286 -32.30 10.19 -0.52
C LEU A 286 -33.08 11.37 0.05
N ARG A 287 -32.86 12.59 -0.46
CA ARG A 287 -33.60 13.79 -0.05
C ARG A 287 -35.09 13.69 -0.42
N ASP A 288 -35.39 13.17 -1.61
CA ASP A 288 -36.74 13.04 -2.15
C ASP A 288 -37.46 11.80 -1.63
N SER A 289 -36.76 10.82 -1.04
CA SER A 289 -37.39 9.67 -0.37
C SER A 289 -37.52 9.84 1.14
N TYR A 290 -36.53 10.46 1.81
CA TYR A 290 -36.52 10.61 3.27
C TYR A 290 -36.97 11.99 3.77
N LEU A 291 -36.89 13.06 2.96
CA LEU A 291 -37.21 14.43 3.37
C LEU A 291 -38.42 15.05 2.63
N SER A 292 -39.05 14.34 1.69
CA SER A 292 -40.17 14.88 0.88
C SER A 292 -41.56 14.70 1.49
N GLY A 293 -41.70 13.97 2.59
CA GLY A 293 -42.99 13.73 3.23
C GLY A 293 -42.87 13.22 4.65
N TRP A 294 -43.94 13.40 5.45
CA TRP A 294 -43.96 13.03 6.87
C TRP A 294 -43.62 11.55 7.11
N ARG A 295 -43.95 10.68 6.14
CA ARG A 295 -43.63 9.25 6.15
C ARG A 295 -42.13 8.96 6.01
N GLY A 296 -41.41 9.75 5.21
CA GLY A 296 -39.95 9.65 5.08
C GLY A 296 -39.24 10.11 6.35
N LEU A 297 -39.74 11.17 6.97
CA LEU A 297 -39.25 11.64 8.28
C LEU A 297 -39.49 10.59 9.37
N ALA A 298 -40.68 9.97 9.40
CA ALA A 298 -41.01 8.89 10.33
C ALA A 298 -40.14 7.65 10.12
N ALA A 299 -39.82 7.29 8.86
CA ALA A 299 -38.92 6.19 8.55
C ALA A 299 -37.46 6.50 8.98
N LEU A 300 -37.00 7.74 8.79
CA LEU A 300 -35.69 8.19 9.25
C LEU A 300 -35.59 8.11 10.79
N ILE A 301 -36.59 8.65 11.49
CA ILE A 301 -36.69 8.60 12.95
C ILE A 301 -36.75 7.15 13.43
N GLY A 302 -37.55 6.30 12.77
CA GLY A 302 -37.62 4.87 13.06
C GLY A 302 -36.29 4.14 12.87
N THR A 303 -35.55 4.46 11.83
CA THR A 303 -34.23 3.86 11.55
C THR A 303 -33.21 4.31 12.58
N VAL A 304 -33.18 5.60 12.93
CA VAL A 304 -32.31 6.14 13.98
C VAL A 304 -32.67 5.55 15.34
N ALA A 305 -33.95 5.43 15.68
CA ALA A 305 -34.42 4.80 16.91
C ALA A 305 -34.06 3.31 16.97
N PHE A 306 -34.17 2.60 15.85
CA PHE A 306 -33.77 1.20 15.72
C PHE A 306 -32.27 1.03 15.96
N PHE A 307 -31.41 1.82 15.32
CA PHE A 307 -29.97 1.77 15.56
C PHE A 307 -29.58 2.20 16.98
N ALA A 308 -30.28 3.17 17.57
CA ALA A 308 -30.12 3.56 18.97
C ALA A 308 -30.53 2.45 19.95
N MET A 309 -31.48 1.58 19.59
CA MET A 309 -31.87 0.41 20.38
C MET A 309 -30.91 -0.78 20.23
N VAL A 310 -30.32 -0.98 19.04
CA VAL A 310 -29.45 -2.14 18.75
C VAL A 310 -28.03 -1.93 19.28
N LEU A 311 -27.53 -0.69 19.33
CA LEU A 311 -26.20 -0.38 19.86
C LEU A 311 -26.23 -0.25 21.40
N PRO A 312 -25.40 -0.99 22.17
CA PRO A 312 -25.47 -1.03 23.63
C PRO A 312 -24.99 0.25 24.33
N ARG A 313 -24.17 1.08 23.67
CA ARG A 313 -23.66 2.35 24.21
C ARG A 313 -24.71 3.47 24.30
N PRO A 314 -25.51 3.79 23.26
CA PRO A 314 -26.53 4.84 23.34
C PRO A 314 -27.72 4.49 24.24
N ARG A 315 -27.99 3.20 24.52
CA ARG A 315 -29.03 2.79 25.48
C ARG A 315 -28.84 3.41 26.87
N ARG A 316 -27.59 3.53 27.33
CA ARG A 316 -27.27 4.07 28.67
C ARG A 316 -27.51 5.58 28.76
N THR A 317 -27.25 6.34 27.70
CA THR A 317 -27.44 7.79 27.69
C THR A 317 -28.89 8.20 27.48
N LEU A 318 -29.63 7.50 26.61
CA LEU A 318 -31.06 7.75 26.38
C LEU A 318 -31.92 7.44 27.61
N PHE A 319 -31.72 6.28 28.25
CA PHE A 319 -32.43 5.98 29.51
C PHE A 319 -32.04 6.92 30.65
N GLY A 320 -30.78 7.37 30.69
CA GLY A 320 -30.32 8.37 31.67
C GLY A 320 -30.93 9.76 31.47
N TRP A 321 -31.34 10.10 30.25
CA TRP A 321 -32.01 11.37 29.94
C TRP A 321 -33.50 11.30 30.30
N PHE A 322 -34.19 10.21 29.93
CA PHE A 322 -35.60 9.98 30.31
C PHE A 322 -35.79 9.91 31.83
N ARG A 323 -34.87 9.25 32.55
CA ARG A 323 -34.94 9.19 34.02
C ARG A 323 -34.75 10.57 34.66
N ARG A 324 -33.92 11.45 34.09
CA ARG A 324 -33.74 12.83 34.57
C ARG A 324 -34.95 13.71 34.27
N ALA A 325 -35.56 13.58 33.10
CA ALA A 325 -36.78 14.32 32.74
C ALA A 325 -37.98 13.91 33.62
N ALA A 326 -38.13 12.61 33.90
CA ALA A 326 -39.20 12.11 34.77
C ALA A 326 -39.02 12.55 36.24
N VAL A 327 -37.77 12.62 36.73
CA VAL A 327 -37.48 13.12 38.08
C VAL A 327 -37.66 14.63 38.18
N GLY A 328 -37.27 15.40 37.15
CA GLY A 328 -37.52 16.85 37.11
C GLY A 328 -39.01 17.21 37.17
N ALA A 329 -39.84 16.52 36.38
CA ALA A 329 -41.29 16.74 36.37
C ALA A 329 -41.99 16.32 37.67
N ALA A 330 -41.41 15.39 38.44
CA ALA A 330 -41.96 14.97 39.73
C ALA A 330 -41.63 15.96 40.87
N VAL A 331 -40.50 16.67 40.78
CA VAL A 331 -40.11 17.71 41.75
C VAL A 331 -40.97 18.96 41.55
N GLU A 332 -41.17 19.38 40.29
CA GLU A 332 -41.98 20.56 39.95
C GLU A 332 -43.45 20.42 40.38
N LYS A 333 -43.97 19.18 40.42
CA LYS A 333 -45.34 18.90 40.89
C LYS A 333 -45.49 18.87 42.42
N LYS A 334 -44.37 18.78 43.15
CA LYS A 334 -44.34 18.75 44.62
C LYS A 334 -44.19 20.14 45.23
N ASP A 335 -43.65 21.09 44.47
CA ASP A 335 -43.52 22.50 44.88
C ASP A 335 -44.74 23.35 44.48
N ALA A 336 -45.69 22.77 43.72
CA ALA A 336 -46.92 23.41 43.27
C ALA A 336 -48.18 22.97 44.04
N ALA A 337 -48.02 22.25 45.15
CA ALA A 337 -49.10 21.81 46.06
C ALA A 337 -48.80 22.27 47.50
#